data_AF-A0A660T6F1-F1
#
_entry.id   AF-A0A660T6F1-F1
#
_cell.length_a   1.000
_cell.length_b   1.000
_cell.length_c   1.000
_cell.angle_alpha   90.00
_cell.angle_beta   90.00
_cell.angle_gamma   90.00
#
_symmetry.space_group_name_H-M   'P 1'
#
loop_
_entity.id
_entity.type
_entity.pdbx_description
1 polymer ?
#
loop_
_entity_poly.entity_id
_entity_poly.type
_entity_poly.pdbx_seq_one_letter_code
_entity_poly.pdbx_strand_id
1 'polypeptide(L)'
;MMKSRRIKIRWGFFIFFIPVFLWLFLLIVLPHLELLRMSFLGTDFYGKSGFTLENYGNFFKEPIYWLTFARTALYSILVTFIVLIIALPVAFYITKLAKLKYQGFLMVLILIPFWVSELIRIYGWIILLRESGVINFVLLKLHILRHPLELMFHDATMILGLVYTSMLFMIVPIIGVMESLDDALIEAAHDLGASKIAIWRKIIIPY
;
A
#
# COMPACT_ATOMS: atom_id res chain seq x y z
N MET A 1 10.85 28.38 -40.78
CA MET A 1 10.59 29.52 -39.87
C MET A 1 9.49 29.12 -38.87
N MET A 2 9.88 28.50 -37.75
CA MET A 2 8.95 28.00 -36.71
C MET A 2 8.51 29.16 -35.78
N LYS A 3 7.23 29.53 -35.82
CA LYS A 3 6.64 30.50 -34.89
C LYS A 3 6.54 29.87 -33.49
N SER A 4 7.30 30.43 -32.55
CA SER A 4 7.17 30.21 -31.11
C SER A 4 5.73 30.54 -30.65
N ARG A 5 4.98 29.51 -30.21
CA ARG A 5 3.70 29.67 -29.51
C ARG A 5 4.01 30.19 -28.09
N ARG A 6 3.84 31.50 -27.86
CA ARG A 6 3.83 32.05 -26.49
C ARG A 6 2.57 31.57 -25.78
N ILE A 7 2.75 30.76 -24.74
CA ILE A 7 1.69 30.33 -23.83
C ILE A 7 1.19 31.57 -23.10
N LYS A 8 0.02 32.12 -23.50
CA LYS A 8 -0.67 33.17 -22.75
C LYS A 8 -1.29 32.54 -21.51
N ILE A 9 -0.56 32.54 -20.40
CA ILE A 9 -1.08 32.11 -19.10
C ILE A 9 -2.18 33.11 -18.71
N ARG A 10 -3.43 32.62 -18.60
CA ARG A 10 -4.60 33.45 -18.26
C ARG A 10 -4.57 33.73 -16.76
N TRP A 11 -4.85 34.96 -16.33
CA TRP A 11 -4.93 35.36 -14.91
C TRP A 11 -5.81 34.43 -14.05
N GLY A 12 -6.83 33.80 -14.64
CA GLY A 12 -7.64 32.79 -13.98
C GLY A 12 -6.82 31.59 -13.47
N PHE A 13 -5.77 31.17 -14.18
CA PHE A 13 -4.87 30.11 -13.74
C PHE A 13 -4.26 30.45 -12.36
N PHE A 14 -3.71 31.64 -12.21
CA PHE A 14 -3.11 32.05 -10.94
C PHE A 14 -4.14 32.14 -9.82
N ILE A 15 -5.33 32.69 -10.06
CA ILE A 15 -6.38 32.81 -9.05
C ILE A 15 -6.84 31.44 -8.52
N PHE A 16 -6.90 30.42 -9.37
CA PHE A 16 -7.31 29.06 -8.94
C PHE A 16 -6.17 28.27 -8.31
N PHE A 17 -4.95 28.37 -8.83
CA PHE A 17 -3.83 27.56 -8.35
C PHE A 17 -3.10 28.16 -7.15
N ILE A 18 -3.10 29.48 -6.98
CA ILE A 18 -2.43 30.14 -5.84
C ILE A 18 -3.00 29.66 -4.49
N PRO A 19 -4.32 29.60 -4.25
CA PRO A 19 -4.84 29.11 -2.97
C PRO A 19 -4.44 27.67 -2.67
N VAL A 20 -4.48 26.79 -3.68
CA VAL A 20 -4.08 25.39 -3.54
C VAL A 20 -2.59 25.28 -3.25
N PHE A 21 -1.76 26.01 -4.00
CA PHE A 21 -0.31 26.02 -3.80
C PHE A 21 0.06 26.57 -2.43
N LEU A 22 -0.56 27.66 -2.02
CA LEU A 22 -0.33 28.29 -0.72
C LEU A 22 -0.77 27.36 0.41
N TRP A 23 -1.90 26.66 0.26
CA TRP A 23 -2.35 25.64 1.21
C TRP A 23 -1.37 24.47 1.32
N LEU A 24 -0.94 23.88 0.20
CA LEU A 24 0.06 22.81 0.17
C LEU A 24 1.39 23.28 0.77
N PHE A 25 1.83 24.48 0.41
CA PHE A 25 3.08 25.03 0.89
C PHE A 25 3.06 25.25 2.40
N LEU A 26 2.03 25.93 2.91
CA LEU A 26 1.95 26.26 4.33
C LEU A 26 1.71 25.04 5.22
N LEU A 27 0.86 24.10 4.79
CA LEU A 27 0.45 22.99 5.66
C LEU A 27 1.28 21.72 5.48
N ILE A 28 1.92 21.53 4.32
CA ILE A 28 2.72 20.33 4.04
C ILE A 28 4.19 20.70 3.92
N VAL A 29 4.55 21.60 3.01
CA VAL A 29 5.97 21.86 2.71
C VAL A 29 6.68 22.53 3.89
N LEU A 30 6.08 23.58 4.46
CA LEU A 30 6.66 24.36 5.55
C LEU A 30 6.99 23.53 6.80
N PRO A 31 6.10 22.68 7.36
CA PRO A 31 6.47 21.85 8.50
C PRO A 31 7.56 20.82 8.16
N HIS A 32 7.61 20.31 6.93
CA HIS A 32 8.70 19.41 6.51
C HIS A 32 10.04 20.13 6.36
N LEU A 33 10.03 21.39 5.91
CA LEU A 33 11.23 22.23 5.90
C LEU A 33 11.74 22.50 7.32
N GLU A 34 10.83 22.70 8.28
CA GLU A 34 11.23 22.87 9.68
C GLU A 34 11.77 21.57 10.28
N LEU A 35 11.15 20.41 9.98
CA LEU A 35 11.70 19.10 10.36
C LEU A 35 13.09 18.87 9.75
N LEU A 36 13.29 19.26 8.49
CA LEU A 36 14.59 19.20 7.82
C LEU A 36 15.60 20.14 8.48
N ARG A 37 15.18 21.35 8.86
CA ARG A 37 16.05 22.27 9.61
C ARG A 37 16.43 21.65 10.97
N MET A 38 15.46 21.12 11.71
CA MET A 38 15.65 20.48 13.00
C MET A 38 16.58 19.26 12.92
N SER A 39 16.57 18.49 11.82
CA SER A 39 17.49 17.36 11.67
C SER A 39 18.96 17.78 11.60
N PHE A 40 19.25 19.02 11.22
CA PHE A 40 20.59 19.60 11.26
C PHE A 40 20.92 20.34 12.56
N LEU A 41 19.97 20.48 13.48
CA LEU A 41 20.22 21.14 14.77
C LEU A 41 20.59 20.08 15.81
N GLY A 42 21.74 20.28 16.46
CA GLY A 42 22.18 19.53 17.63
C GLY A 42 22.13 20.42 18.85
N THR A 43 21.92 19.84 20.03
CA THR A 43 22.09 20.55 21.30
C THR A 43 23.32 19.99 21.98
N ASP A 44 24.37 20.80 22.12
CA ASP A 44 25.55 20.39 22.87
C ASP A 44 25.21 20.24 24.36
N PHE A 45 26.04 19.54 25.13
CA PHE A 45 25.91 19.40 26.59
C PHE A 45 25.75 20.72 27.36
N TYR A 46 26.19 21.84 26.77
CA TYR A 46 26.07 23.19 27.33
C TYR A 46 24.82 23.96 26.86
N GLY A 47 23.86 23.28 26.20
CA GLY A 47 22.61 23.87 25.73
C GLY A 47 22.75 24.80 24.53
N LYS A 48 23.93 24.84 23.88
CA LYS A 48 24.12 25.62 22.65
C LYS A 48 23.61 24.79 21.46
N SER A 49 22.68 25.38 20.72
CA SER A 49 22.21 24.79 19.47
C SER A 49 23.16 25.15 18.34
N GLY A 50 23.70 24.13 17.67
CA GLY A 50 24.62 24.27 16.54
C GLY A 50 24.20 23.41 15.35
N PHE A 51 24.74 23.72 14.18
CA PHE A 51 24.58 22.87 13.01
C PHE A 51 25.42 21.59 13.18
N THR A 52 24.80 20.42 13.09
CA THR A 52 25.46 19.11 13.21
C THR A 52 24.89 18.09 12.24
N LEU A 53 25.68 17.07 11.93
CA LEU A 53 25.26 15.86 11.22
C LEU A 53 25.19 14.63 12.14
N GLU A 54 25.42 14.82 13.44
CA GLU A 54 25.47 13.73 14.42
C GLU A 54 24.14 12.96 14.49
N ASN A 55 23.00 13.64 14.32
CA ASN A 55 21.68 13.01 14.27
C ASN A 55 21.58 11.90 13.22
N TYR A 56 22.21 12.08 12.05
CA TYR A 56 22.26 11.06 11.00
C TYR A 56 23.20 9.91 11.36
N GLY A 57 24.30 10.19 12.07
CA GLY A 57 25.17 9.14 12.61
C GLY A 57 24.46 8.32 13.69
N ASN A 58 23.70 8.97 14.56
CA ASN A 58 22.93 8.34 15.63
C ASN A 58 21.87 7.40 15.08
N PHE A 59 21.26 7.70 13.93
CA PHE A 59 20.34 6.78 13.25
C PHE A 59 20.94 5.38 13.00
N PHE A 60 22.21 5.32 12.58
CA PHE A 60 22.88 4.04 12.30
C PHE A 60 23.53 3.41 13.55
N LYS A 61 23.85 4.21 14.57
CA LYS A 61 24.47 3.74 15.82
C LYS A 61 23.43 3.20 16.80
N GLU A 62 22.29 3.87 16.92
CA GLU A 62 21.24 3.50 17.86
C GLU A 62 20.42 2.32 17.30
N PRO A 63 20.48 1.13 17.95
CA PRO A 63 19.84 -0.06 17.41
C PRO A 63 18.34 0.11 17.21
N ILE A 64 17.67 0.89 18.07
CA ILE A 64 16.22 1.10 17.98
C ILE A 64 15.83 1.81 16.68
N TYR A 65 16.61 2.75 16.19
CA TYR A 65 16.29 3.50 14.96
C TYR A 65 16.54 2.64 13.72
N TRP A 66 17.73 2.06 13.62
CA TRP A 66 18.09 1.22 12.49
C TRP A 66 17.24 -0.06 12.40
N LEU A 67 16.98 -0.73 13.53
CA LEU A 67 16.19 -1.96 13.55
C LEU A 67 14.73 -1.68 13.23
N THR A 68 14.15 -0.60 13.74
CA THR A 68 12.77 -0.20 13.39
C THR A 68 12.68 0.10 11.90
N PHE A 69 13.62 0.88 11.35
CA PHE A 69 13.66 1.18 9.92
C PHE A 69 13.76 -0.09 9.07
N ALA A 70 14.72 -0.98 9.38
CA ALA A 70 14.93 -2.22 8.63
C ALA A 70 13.72 -3.15 8.71
N ARG A 71 13.10 -3.27 9.89
CA ARG A 71 11.89 -4.09 10.10
C ARG A 71 10.70 -3.53 9.33
N THR A 72 10.48 -2.22 9.36
CA THR A 72 9.42 -1.58 8.57
C THR A 72 9.66 -1.76 7.07
N ALA A 73 10.90 -1.57 6.59
CA ALA A 73 11.24 -1.78 5.19
C ALA A 73 11.00 -3.24 4.75
N LEU A 74 11.43 -4.21 5.56
CA LEU A 74 11.19 -5.63 5.32
C LEU A 74 9.68 -5.94 5.28
N TYR A 75 8.90 -5.41 6.22
CA TYR A 75 7.45 -5.58 6.23
C TYR A 75 6.80 -4.97 5.00
N SER A 76 7.17 -3.75 4.60
CA SER A 76 6.64 -3.11 3.41
C SER A 76 6.91 -3.94 2.15
N ILE A 77 8.13 -4.49 1.98
CA ILE A 77 8.47 -5.35 0.84
C ILE A 77 7.66 -6.64 0.87
N LEU A 78 7.62 -7.33 2.02
CA LEU A 78 6.88 -8.58 2.19
C LEU A 78 5.38 -8.40 1.93
N VAL A 79 4.77 -7.38 2.55
CA VAL A 79 3.35 -7.05 2.38
C VAL A 79 3.07 -6.72 0.91
N THR A 80 3.90 -5.90 0.27
CA THR A 80 3.72 -5.57 -1.16
C THR A 80 3.71 -6.82 -2.02
N PHE A 81 4.64 -7.75 -1.78
CA PHE A 81 4.72 -8.99 -2.55
C PHE A 81 3.55 -9.93 -2.28
N ILE A 82 3.14 -10.09 -1.01
CA ILE A 82 1.99 -10.92 -0.63
C ILE A 82 0.71 -10.35 -1.24
N VAL A 83 0.49 -9.04 -1.11
CA VAL A 83 -0.68 -8.38 -1.68
C VAL A 83 -0.67 -8.52 -3.20
N LEU A 84 0.47 -8.39 -3.87
CA LEU A 84 0.58 -8.57 -5.32
C LEU A 84 0.20 -9.98 -5.76
N ILE A 85 0.73 -11.00 -5.07
CA ILE A 85 0.42 -12.41 -5.33
C ILE A 85 -1.07 -12.70 -5.16
N ILE A 86 -1.75 -12.04 -4.24
CA ILE A 86 -3.18 -12.24 -3.99
C ILE A 86 -4.03 -11.40 -4.95
N ALA A 87 -3.71 -10.13 -5.10
CA ALA A 87 -4.49 -9.16 -5.87
C ALA A 87 -4.48 -9.48 -7.36
N LEU A 88 -3.36 -9.94 -7.91
CA LEU A 88 -3.21 -10.19 -9.33
C LEU A 88 -4.15 -11.34 -9.83
N PRO A 89 -4.20 -12.53 -9.20
CA PRO A 89 -5.20 -13.55 -9.54
C PRO A 89 -6.64 -13.10 -9.32
N VAL A 90 -6.93 -12.35 -8.26
CA VAL A 90 -8.30 -11.89 -7.98
C VAL A 90 -8.75 -10.88 -9.04
N ALA A 91 -7.90 -9.91 -9.40
CA ALA A 91 -8.17 -8.96 -10.46
C ALA A 91 -8.32 -9.68 -11.82
N PHE A 92 -7.47 -10.65 -12.13
CA PHE A 92 -7.58 -11.44 -13.35
C PHE A 92 -8.89 -12.22 -13.40
N TYR A 93 -9.29 -12.83 -12.28
CA TYR A 93 -10.56 -13.54 -12.21
C TYR A 93 -11.74 -12.61 -12.47
N ILE A 94 -11.77 -11.45 -11.83
CA ILE A 94 -12.87 -10.48 -11.98
C ILE A 94 -12.94 -9.98 -13.42
N THR A 95 -11.81 -9.60 -14.00
CA THR A 95 -11.78 -8.93 -15.31
C THR A 95 -11.86 -9.90 -16.49
N LYS A 96 -11.21 -11.07 -16.40
CA LYS A 96 -11.03 -12.00 -17.54
C LYS A 96 -11.85 -13.27 -17.48
N LEU A 97 -12.31 -13.68 -16.29
CA LEU A 97 -13.01 -14.97 -16.13
C LEU A 97 -14.46 -14.83 -15.66
N ALA A 98 -14.76 -13.83 -14.83
CA ALA A 98 -16.09 -13.61 -14.31
C ALA A 98 -17.04 -13.14 -15.43
N LYS A 99 -18.28 -13.64 -15.41
CA LYS A 99 -19.31 -13.14 -16.33
C LYS A 99 -19.55 -11.66 -16.05
N LEU A 100 -19.74 -10.87 -17.10
CA LEU A 100 -19.96 -9.41 -17.04
C LEU A 100 -20.97 -8.99 -15.96
N LYS A 101 -22.08 -9.74 -15.83
CA LYS A 101 -23.12 -9.49 -14.82
C LYS A 101 -22.67 -9.58 -13.35
N TYR A 102 -21.56 -10.27 -13.06
CA TYR A 102 -21.04 -10.46 -11.70
C TYR A 102 -19.86 -9.55 -11.39
N GLN A 103 -19.22 -8.91 -12.38
CA GLN A 103 -18.05 -8.08 -12.17
C GLN A 103 -18.32 -6.92 -11.19
N GLY A 104 -19.41 -6.18 -11.43
CA GLY A 104 -19.83 -5.11 -10.52
C GLY A 104 -20.10 -5.59 -9.10
N PHE A 105 -20.74 -6.76 -8.94
CA PHE A 105 -21.00 -7.35 -7.62
C PHE A 105 -19.70 -7.74 -6.90
N LEU A 106 -18.74 -8.37 -7.60
CA LEU A 106 -17.44 -8.75 -7.04
C LEU A 106 -16.62 -7.51 -6.64
N MET A 107 -16.68 -6.44 -7.45
CA MET A 107 -16.01 -5.19 -7.14
C MET A 107 -16.61 -4.53 -5.89
N VAL A 108 -17.94 -4.52 -5.75
CA VAL A 108 -18.61 -4.06 -4.53
C VAL A 108 -18.21 -4.90 -3.33
N LEU A 109 -18.13 -6.23 -3.46
CA LEU A 109 -17.72 -7.12 -2.37
C LEU A 109 -16.31 -6.80 -1.83
N ILE A 110 -15.38 -6.44 -2.72
CA ILE A 110 -14.03 -6.00 -2.36
C ILE A 110 -14.03 -4.63 -1.68
N LEU A 111 -14.91 -3.73 -2.11
CA LEU A 111 -15.00 -2.36 -1.59
C LEU A 111 -15.69 -2.27 -0.23
N ILE A 112 -16.73 -3.09 0.02
CA ILE A 112 -17.51 -3.10 1.27
C ILE A 112 -16.65 -3.06 2.54
N PRO A 113 -15.62 -3.91 2.74
CA PRO A 113 -14.83 -3.90 3.97
C PRO A 113 -14.02 -2.61 4.17
N PHE A 114 -13.90 -1.75 3.15
CA PHE A 114 -13.19 -0.48 3.24
C PHE A 114 -14.09 0.72 3.53
N TRP A 115 -15.41 0.55 3.48
CA TRP A 115 -16.34 1.59 3.89
C TRP A 115 -16.40 1.76 5.41
N VAL A 116 -15.97 0.73 6.15
CA VAL A 116 -15.85 0.77 7.61
C VAL A 116 -14.56 1.50 7.99
N SER A 117 -14.62 2.35 9.02
CA SER A 117 -13.44 3.08 9.50
C SER A 117 -12.29 2.14 9.86
N GLU A 118 -11.05 2.58 9.62
CA GLU A 118 -9.86 1.78 9.88
C GLU A 118 -9.76 1.32 11.33
N LEU A 119 -10.11 2.18 12.28
CA LEU A 119 -10.13 1.85 13.71
C LEU A 119 -11.07 0.69 14.03
N ILE A 120 -12.29 0.68 13.47
CA ILE A 120 -13.24 -0.41 13.69
C ILE A 120 -12.69 -1.73 13.14
N ARG A 121 -12.01 -1.70 11.99
CA ARG A 121 -11.40 -2.91 11.41
C ARG A 121 -10.26 -3.44 12.27
N ILE A 122 -9.43 -2.55 12.82
CA ILE A 122 -8.38 -2.91 13.78
C ILE A 122 -9.00 -3.55 15.02
N TYR A 123 -10.03 -2.96 15.61
CA TYR A 123 -10.73 -3.55 16.76
C TYR A 123 -11.36 -4.90 16.43
N GLY A 124 -11.90 -5.07 15.22
CA GLY A 124 -12.42 -6.35 14.72
C GLY A 124 -11.33 -7.42 14.71
N TRP A 125 -10.17 -7.14 14.11
CA TRP A 125 -9.03 -8.06 14.14
C TRP A 125 -8.53 -8.33 15.54
N ILE A 126 -8.49 -7.31 16.41
CA ILE A 126 -8.11 -7.46 17.80
C ILE A 126 -9.03 -8.45 18.53
N ILE A 127 -10.35 -8.34 18.36
CA ILE A 127 -11.33 -9.25 18.97
C ILE A 127 -11.17 -10.67 18.44
N LEU A 128 -10.90 -10.84 17.14
CA LEU A 128 -10.74 -12.15 16.51
C LEU A 128 -9.45 -12.87 16.93
N LEU A 129 -8.36 -12.12 17.12
CA LEU A 129 -7.00 -12.63 17.36
C LEU A 129 -6.60 -12.69 18.84
N ARG A 130 -7.43 -12.15 19.75
CA ARG A 130 -7.25 -12.36 21.19
C ARG A 130 -7.20 -13.86 21.53
N GLU A 131 -6.61 -14.17 22.67
CA GLU A 131 -6.55 -15.54 23.21
C GLU A 131 -7.95 -16.17 23.34
N SER A 132 -8.93 -15.39 23.79
CA SER A 132 -10.36 -15.78 23.88
C SER A 132 -11.16 -15.54 22.58
N GLY A 133 -10.49 -15.19 21.49
CA GLY A 133 -11.09 -14.82 20.21
C GLY A 133 -11.63 -16.02 19.41
N VAL A 134 -12.43 -15.71 18.39
CA VAL A 134 -13.08 -16.70 17.52
C VAL A 134 -12.05 -17.56 16.79
N ILE A 135 -10.90 -17.00 16.39
CA ILE A 135 -9.86 -17.76 15.68
C ILE A 135 -9.30 -18.85 16.58
N ASN A 136 -8.91 -18.51 17.82
CA ASN A 136 -8.44 -19.49 18.80
C ASN A 136 -9.51 -20.56 19.06
N PHE A 137 -10.77 -20.16 19.26
CA PHE A 137 -11.88 -21.09 19.47
C PHE A 137 -12.02 -22.11 18.33
N VAL A 138 -11.99 -21.65 17.07
CA VAL A 138 -12.09 -22.53 15.89
C VAL A 138 -10.86 -23.45 15.78
N LEU A 139 -9.65 -22.93 15.98
CA LEU A 139 -8.41 -23.72 15.89
C LEU A 139 -8.32 -24.81 16.98
N LEU A 140 -8.79 -24.53 18.19
CA LEU A 140 -8.93 -25.51 19.26
C LEU A 140 -9.96 -26.58 18.92
N LYS A 141 -11.12 -26.17 18.39
CA LYS A 141 -12.19 -27.11 17.98
C LYS A 141 -11.74 -28.05 16.86
N LEU A 142 -10.92 -27.55 15.94
CA LEU A 142 -10.30 -28.35 14.87
C LEU A 142 -9.11 -29.20 15.34
N HIS A 143 -8.77 -29.16 16.64
CA HIS A 143 -7.61 -29.86 17.22
C HIS A 143 -6.27 -29.49 16.57
N ILE A 144 -6.18 -28.31 15.95
CA ILE A 144 -4.94 -27.75 15.39
C ILE A 144 -4.07 -27.19 16.52
N LEU A 145 -4.70 -26.55 17.50
CA LEU A 145 -4.05 -26.06 18.71
C LEU A 145 -4.42 -26.93 19.92
N ARG A 146 -3.50 -27.06 20.88
CA ARG A 146 -3.72 -27.75 22.16
C ARG A 146 -4.19 -26.81 23.27
N HIS A 147 -3.70 -25.57 23.22
CA HIS A 147 -4.02 -24.48 24.15
C HIS A 147 -4.17 -23.20 23.33
N PRO A 148 -4.97 -22.23 23.80
CA PRO A 148 -5.12 -20.96 23.10
C PRO A 148 -3.76 -20.25 23.02
N LEU A 149 -3.51 -19.57 21.91
CA LEU A 149 -2.30 -18.81 21.67
C LEU A 149 -2.63 -17.32 21.66
N GLU A 150 -1.77 -16.50 22.26
CA GLU A 150 -1.83 -15.06 22.07
C GLU A 150 -1.32 -14.76 20.66
N LEU A 151 -2.23 -14.63 19.68
CA LEU A 151 -1.86 -14.29 18.30
C LEU A 151 -1.56 -12.79 18.16
N MET A 152 -1.98 -11.98 19.13
CA MET A 152 -1.72 -10.55 19.16
C MET A 152 -0.23 -10.26 19.33
N PHE A 153 0.22 -9.09 18.89
CA PHE A 153 1.59 -8.60 19.08
C PHE A 153 2.71 -9.41 18.41
N HIS A 154 2.37 -10.36 17.52
CA HIS A 154 3.32 -11.07 16.67
C HIS A 154 3.46 -10.43 15.29
N ASP A 155 4.66 -10.59 14.70
CA ASP A 155 5.01 -10.18 13.34
C ASP A 155 4.01 -10.67 12.29
N ALA A 156 3.58 -11.92 12.39
CA ALA A 156 2.61 -12.51 11.48
C ALA A 156 1.26 -11.76 11.50
N THR A 157 0.82 -11.34 12.68
CA THR A 157 -0.43 -10.57 12.85
C THR A 157 -0.29 -9.16 12.30
N MET A 158 0.88 -8.52 12.49
CA MET A 158 1.16 -7.22 11.89
C MET A 158 1.16 -7.30 10.36
N ILE A 159 1.83 -8.29 9.78
CA ILE A 159 1.84 -8.52 8.33
C ILE A 159 0.42 -8.80 7.81
N LEU A 160 -0.36 -9.63 8.51
CA LEU A 160 -1.75 -9.92 8.14
C LEU A 160 -2.61 -8.65 8.13
N GLY A 161 -2.49 -7.82 9.17
CA GLY A 161 -3.21 -6.55 9.25
C GLY A 161 -2.83 -5.61 8.10
N LEU A 162 -1.53 -5.48 7.81
CA LEU A 162 -1.01 -4.67 6.71
C LEU A 162 -1.44 -5.18 5.32
N VAL A 163 -1.45 -6.50 5.11
CA VAL A 163 -1.97 -7.12 3.88
C VAL A 163 -3.45 -6.78 3.72
N TYR A 164 -4.25 -6.95 4.78
CA TYR A 164 -5.67 -6.63 4.76
C TYR A 164 -5.94 -5.17 4.43
N THR A 165 -5.21 -4.22 5.04
CA THR A 165 -5.42 -2.78 4.80
C THR A 165 -4.89 -2.32 3.44
N SER A 166 -3.84 -2.96 2.92
CA SER A 166 -3.23 -2.58 1.63
C SER A 166 -3.92 -3.23 0.43
N MET A 167 -4.72 -4.27 0.63
CA MET A 167 -5.27 -5.09 -0.47
C MET A 167 -6.11 -4.28 -1.45
N LEU A 168 -6.98 -3.38 -0.97
CA LEU A 168 -7.82 -2.57 -1.86
C LEU A 168 -7.00 -1.63 -2.74
N PHE A 169 -5.99 -0.99 -2.16
CA PHE A 169 -5.16 -0.02 -2.86
C PHE A 169 -4.35 -0.66 -3.98
N MET A 170 -4.07 -1.97 -3.91
CA MET A 170 -3.42 -2.70 -4.98
C MET A 170 -4.40 -3.30 -5.99
N ILE A 171 -5.50 -3.89 -5.53
CA ILE A 171 -6.43 -4.60 -6.42
C ILE A 171 -7.17 -3.67 -7.37
N VAL A 172 -7.58 -2.47 -6.93
CA VAL A 172 -8.33 -1.50 -7.75
C VAL A 172 -7.54 -1.04 -8.98
N PRO A 173 -6.29 -0.55 -8.85
CA PRO A 173 -5.52 -0.16 -10.02
C PRO A 173 -5.19 -1.34 -10.93
N ILE A 174 -4.91 -2.54 -10.39
CA ILE A 174 -4.67 -3.73 -11.21
C ILE A 174 -5.93 -4.10 -12.02
N ILE A 175 -7.13 -4.04 -11.42
CA ILE A 175 -8.39 -4.21 -12.15
C ILE A 175 -8.48 -3.20 -13.28
N GLY A 176 -8.24 -1.92 -13.01
CA GLY A 176 -8.32 -0.87 -14.05
C GLY A 176 -7.36 -1.10 -15.22
N VAL A 177 -6.14 -1.55 -14.95
CA VAL A 177 -5.18 -1.92 -16.01
C VAL A 177 -5.65 -3.18 -16.76
N MET A 178 -6.06 -4.24 -16.04
CA MET A 178 -6.51 -5.48 -16.67
C MET A 178 -7.79 -5.33 -17.50
N GLU A 179 -8.71 -4.45 -17.11
CA GLU A 179 -9.91 -4.14 -17.91
C GLU A 179 -9.53 -3.52 -19.25
N SER A 180 -8.43 -2.76 -19.31
CA SER A 180 -7.95 -2.15 -20.56
C SER A 180 -7.20 -3.13 -21.47
N LEU A 181 -6.71 -4.25 -20.93
CA LEU A 181 -6.03 -5.29 -21.72
C LEU A 181 -7.04 -5.98 -22.63
N ASP A 182 -6.82 -5.95 -23.94
CA ASP A 182 -7.70 -6.62 -24.91
C ASP A 182 -7.65 -8.15 -24.76
N ASP A 183 -8.81 -8.77 -24.62
CA ASP A 183 -8.96 -10.23 -24.50
C ASP A 183 -8.45 -10.95 -25.76
N ALA A 184 -8.53 -10.30 -26.93
CA ALA A 184 -8.02 -10.84 -28.20
C ALA A 184 -6.52 -11.16 -28.15
N LEU A 185 -5.72 -10.44 -27.34
CA LEU A 185 -4.30 -10.74 -27.17
C LEU A 185 -4.08 -12.07 -26.43
N ILE A 186 -4.93 -12.36 -25.45
CA ILE A 186 -4.88 -13.60 -24.67
C ILE A 186 -5.38 -14.77 -25.53
N GLU A 187 -6.46 -14.57 -26.29
CA GLU A 187 -7.02 -15.55 -27.21
C GLU A 187 -6.04 -15.90 -28.34
N ALA A 188 -5.46 -14.90 -29.02
CA ALA A 188 -4.48 -15.11 -30.07
C ALA A 188 -3.23 -15.86 -29.57
N ALA A 189 -2.78 -15.58 -28.35
CA ALA A 189 -1.67 -16.31 -27.76
C ALA A 189 -2.03 -17.78 -27.51
N HIS A 190 -3.26 -18.05 -27.06
CA HIS A 190 -3.77 -19.41 -26.91
C HIS A 190 -3.86 -20.15 -28.26
N ASP A 191 -4.34 -19.48 -29.32
CA ASP A 191 -4.44 -20.05 -30.68
C ASP A 191 -3.06 -20.39 -31.28
N LEU A 192 -2.03 -19.59 -30.96
CA LEU A 192 -0.63 -19.87 -31.32
C LEU A 192 0.02 -20.97 -30.46
N GLY A 193 -0.73 -21.62 -29.57
CA GLY A 193 -0.25 -22.71 -28.73
C GLY A 193 0.58 -22.26 -27.53
N ALA A 194 0.49 -20.99 -27.11
CA ALA A 194 1.20 -20.51 -25.92
C ALA A 194 0.65 -21.17 -24.64
N SER A 195 1.56 -21.59 -23.76
CA SER A 195 1.18 -22.09 -22.43
C SER A 195 0.67 -20.96 -21.53
N LYS A 196 -0.13 -21.30 -20.52
CA LYS A 196 -0.65 -20.33 -19.55
C LYS A 196 0.47 -19.48 -18.92
N ILE A 197 1.58 -20.12 -18.53
CA ILE A 197 2.73 -19.43 -17.94
C ILE A 197 3.35 -18.43 -18.93
N ALA A 198 3.41 -18.79 -20.22
CA ALA A 198 3.93 -17.89 -21.25
C ALA A 198 3.03 -16.65 -21.43
N ILE A 199 1.70 -16.83 -21.44
CA ILE A 199 0.73 -15.73 -21.52
C ILE A 199 0.88 -14.80 -20.32
N TRP A 200 0.95 -15.37 -19.10
CA TRP A 200 1.14 -14.60 -17.88
C TRP A 200 2.44 -13.78 -17.90
N ARG A 201 3.56 -14.41 -18.28
CA ARG A 201 4.88 -13.76 -18.25
C ARG A 201 5.10 -12.76 -19.39
N LYS A 202 4.52 -13.00 -20.57
CA LYS A 202 4.79 -12.18 -21.78
C LYS A 202 3.72 -11.16 -22.09
N ILE A 203 2.49 -11.35 -21.62
CA ILE A 203 1.35 -10.49 -21.94
C ILE A 203 0.81 -9.86 -20.66
N ILE A 204 0.36 -10.66 -19.69
CA ILE A 204 -0.40 -10.13 -18.54
C ILE A 204 0.47 -9.30 -17.59
N ILE A 205 1.64 -9.80 -17.18
CA ILE A 205 2.52 -9.10 -16.21
C ILE A 205 3.22 -7.87 -16.82
N PRO A 206 3.70 -7.89 -18.09
CA PRO A 206 4.36 -6.73 -18.68
C PRO A 206 3.43 -5.61 -19.18
N TYR A 207 2.15 -5.89 -19.35
CA TYR A 207 1.13 -4.91 -19.77
C TYR A 207 0.80 -3.96 -18.62
#